data_AF-A0A8C5S3H5-F1
#
_entry.id   AF-A0A8C5S3H5-F1
#
_cell.length_a   1.000
_cell.length_b   1.000
_cell.length_c   1.000
_cell.angle_alpha   90.00
_cell.angle_beta   90.00
_cell.angle_gamma   90.00
#
_symmetry.space_group_name_H-M   'P 1'
#
loop_
_entity.id
_entity.type
_entity.pdbx_description
1 polymer ?
#
loop_
_entity_poly.entity_id
_entity_poly.type
_entity_poly.pdbx_seq_one_letter_code
_entity_poly.pdbx_strand_id
1 'polypeptide(L)'
;MSGSGGTLAAAAGVPAAAAAAATSPPEQPPPPPPPPPPPPPPQPPPPPPPGSSAAAAEPELVSLILNRLKSQGLFDQFRRDCLADVDTKPAYQNLRQRVDNFVSNHLATHTWSPHLNKNQLRNNIRQQVLKSGMLESGIDRIISQVVDPKINHIFRPQVEKAVHEFLILRFAPDIAPSNQPSLQDSRHGF
;
A
#
# COMPACT_ATOMS: atom_id res chain seq x y z
N MET A 1 -25.43 71.49 -19.05
CA MET A 1 -24.59 70.81 -20.05
C MET A 1 -25.12 69.38 -20.18
N SER A 2 -25.65 69.07 -21.37
CA SER A 2 -25.87 67.77 -22.05
C SER A 2 -25.90 66.47 -21.23
N GLY A 3 -26.79 65.49 -21.45
CA GLY A 3 -27.80 65.23 -22.49
C GLY A 3 -28.69 64.07 -22.00
N SER A 4 -30.01 64.11 -22.25
CA SER A 4 -30.72 63.45 -23.37
C SER A 4 -30.43 61.97 -23.58
N GLY A 5 -31.44 61.15 -23.28
CA GLY A 5 -32.14 60.32 -24.27
C GLY A 5 -31.45 59.04 -24.74
N GLY A 6 -32.03 57.90 -24.35
CA GLY A 6 -31.64 56.59 -24.87
C GLY A 6 -32.59 55.47 -24.45
N THR A 7 -33.87 55.59 -24.79
CA THR A 7 -34.75 54.41 -24.92
C THR A 7 -34.39 53.68 -26.21
N LEU A 8 -34.33 52.33 -26.20
CA LEU A 8 -34.83 51.48 -27.29
C LEU A 8 -34.86 50.02 -26.84
N ALA A 9 -36.02 49.42 -27.06
CA ALA A 9 -36.36 48.02 -26.82
C ALA A 9 -35.69 47.09 -27.84
N ALA A 10 -35.41 45.86 -27.43
CA ALA A 10 -35.26 44.72 -28.35
C ALA A 10 -35.87 43.48 -27.70
N ALA A 11 -37.17 43.32 -27.92
CA ALA A 11 -37.86 42.05 -27.82
C ALA A 11 -37.85 41.40 -29.21
N ALA A 12 -37.24 40.23 -29.32
CA ALA A 12 -37.46 39.23 -30.37
C ALA A 12 -37.00 37.90 -29.75
N GLY A 13 -37.84 36.89 -29.53
CA GLY A 13 -38.87 36.43 -30.45
C GLY A 13 -38.23 35.53 -31.49
N VAL A 14 -37.74 34.35 -31.08
CA VAL A 14 -37.45 33.24 -31.99
C VAL A 14 -38.48 32.15 -31.71
N PRO A 15 -39.42 31.91 -32.64
CA PRO A 15 -40.32 30.76 -32.60
C PRO A 15 -39.71 29.58 -33.40
N ALA A 16 -40.35 28.42 -33.28
CA ALA A 16 -40.15 27.17 -34.05
C ALA A 16 -38.90 26.34 -33.69
N ALA A 17 -38.95 25.01 -33.59
CA ALA A 17 -39.89 24.06 -34.14
C ALA A 17 -40.01 22.86 -33.21
N ALA A 18 -41.26 22.42 -33.01
CA ALA A 18 -41.55 21.06 -32.60
C ALA A 18 -41.03 20.11 -33.69
N ALA A 19 -40.01 19.33 -33.36
CA ALA A 19 -39.67 18.11 -34.09
C ALA A 19 -39.90 16.95 -33.11
N ALA A 20 -41.10 16.39 -33.17
CA ALA A 20 -41.40 15.06 -32.66
C ALA A 20 -40.62 14.06 -33.51
N ALA A 21 -39.34 13.88 -33.20
CA ALA A 21 -38.58 12.72 -33.65
C ALA A 21 -38.86 11.61 -32.64
N ALA A 22 -39.67 10.64 -33.07
CA ALA A 22 -39.79 9.34 -32.43
C ALA A 22 -38.37 8.78 -32.24
N THR A 23 -37.80 8.98 -31.06
CA THR A 23 -36.50 8.43 -30.71
C THR A 23 -36.81 7.06 -30.18
N SER A 24 -36.58 6.06 -31.03
CA SER A 24 -36.66 4.64 -30.67
C SER A 24 -35.97 4.39 -29.32
N PRO A 25 -36.51 3.50 -28.47
CA PRO A 25 -35.81 3.08 -27.27
C PRO A 25 -34.41 2.58 -27.66
N PRO A 26 -33.34 2.90 -26.91
CA PRO A 26 -32.05 2.30 -27.17
C PRO A 26 -32.18 0.78 -27.02
N GLU A 27 -32.02 0.04 -28.12
CA GLU A 27 -31.88 -1.42 -28.08
C GLU A 27 -30.75 -1.75 -27.09
N GLN A 28 -31.10 -2.41 -25.99
CA GLN A 28 -30.10 -2.99 -25.11
C GLN A 28 -29.28 -3.98 -25.95
N PRO A 29 -27.94 -3.88 -25.96
CA PRO A 29 -27.11 -4.92 -26.56
C PRO A 29 -27.48 -6.26 -25.92
N PRO A 30 -27.51 -7.36 -26.68
CA PRO A 30 -27.84 -8.67 -26.14
C PRO A 30 -26.93 -8.97 -24.94
N PRO A 31 -27.45 -9.62 -23.89
CA PRO A 31 -26.63 -9.98 -22.74
C PRO A 31 -25.42 -10.80 -23.23
N PRO A 32 -24.21 -10.54 -22.68
CA PRO A 32 -23.05 -11.32 -23.04
C PRO A 32 -23.31 -12.80 -22.75
N PRO A 33 -22.76 -13.72 -23.57
CA PRO A 33 -22.89 -15.15 -23.30
C PRO A 33 -22.37 -15.47 -21.90
N PRO A 34 -22.94 -16.47 -21.22
CA PRO A 34 -22.45 -16.89 -19.91
C PRO A 34 -20.96 -17.22 -20.01
N PRO A 35 -20.15 -16.85 -19.00
CA PRO A 35 -18.74 -17.18 -19.00
C PRO A 35 -18.57 -18.71 -19.09
N PRO A 36 -17.53 -19.20 -19.80
CA PRO A 36 -17.22 -20.62 -19.80
C PRO A 36 -17.03 -21.10 -18.35
N PRO A 37 -17.34 -22.38 -18.05
CA PRO A 37 -17.09 -22.94 -16.73
C PRO A 37 -15.62 -22.76 -16.37
N PRO A 38 -15.30 -22.45 -15.11
CA PRO A 38 -13.92 -22.31 -14.67
C PRO A 38 -13.17 -23.62 -14.96
N PRO A 39 -11.89 -23.55 -15.40
CA PRO A 39 -11.08 -24.74 -15.52
C PRO A 39 -11.02 -25.45 -14.15
N PRO A 40 -10.93 -26.79 -14.11
CA PRO A 40 -10.75 -27.50 -12.86
C PRO A 40 -9.52 -26.95 -12.14
N PRO A 41 -9.57 -26.83 -10.80
CA PRO A 41 -8.43 -26.35 -10.03
C PRO A 41 -7.19 -27.21 -10.36
N PRO A 42 -6.01 -26.60 -10.51
CA PRO A 42 -4.79 -27.36 -10.69
C PRO A 42 -4.66 -28.35 -9.53
N GLN A 43 -4.44 -29.62 -9.86
CA GLN A 43 -4.22 -30.65 -8.84
C GLN A 43 -3.06 -30.23 -7.96
N PRO A 44 -3.16 -30.38 -6.62
CA PRO A 44 -2.05 -30.07 -5.73
C PRO A 44 -0.82 -30.88 -6.15
N PRO A 45 0.39 -30.30 -6.09
CA PRO A 45 1.62 -31.03 -6.42
C PRO A 45 1.72 -32.28 -5.54
N PRO A 46 2.24 -33.40 -6.08
CA PRO A 46 2.43 -34.62 -5.30
C PRO A 46 3.34 -34.34 -4.09
N PRO A 47 3.09 -34.95 -2.92
CA PRO A 47 3.94 -34.80 -1.75
C PRO A 47 5.38 -35.28 -2.07
N PRO A 48 6.42 -34.59 -1.58
CA PRO A 48 7.80 -35.01 -1.78
C PRO A 48 8.07 -36.36 -1.08
N PRO A 49 8.96 -37.20 -1.65
CA PRO A 49 9.28 -38.51 -1.08
C PRO A 49 9.89 -38.40 0.33
N PRO A 50 9.57 -39.31 1.27
CA PRO A 50 10.10 -39.30 2.63
C PRO A 50 11.57 -39.76 2.61
N GLY A 51 12.50 -38.79 2.55
CA GLY A 51 13.93 -39.12 2.45
C GLY A 51 14.90 -37.98 2.81
N SER A 52 14.47 -36.94 3.52
CA SER A 52 15.38 -35.88 3.99
C SER A 52 14.91 -35.27 5.31
N SER A 53 14.99 -36.05 6.38
CA SER A 53 14.71 -35.61 7.77
C SER A 53 15.84 -34.74 8.37
N ALA A 54 16.54 -33.94 7.56
CA ALA A 54 17.57 -33.00 8.02
C ALA A 54 17.26 -31.54 7.64
N ALA A 55 16.29 -31.28 6.75
CA ALA A 55 15.93 -29.93 6.31
C ALA A 55 14.67 -29.36 6.98
N ALA A 56 13.91 -30.18 7.74
CA ALA A 56 12.66 -29.75 8.38
C ALA A 56 12.88 -28.79 9.58
N ALA A 57 14.10 -28.67 10.09
CA ALA A 57 14.41 -27.79 11.22
C ALA A 57 14.56 -26.31 10.80
N GLU A 58 14.89 -26.02 9.54
CA GLU A 58 15.15 -24.66 9.06
C GLU A 58 13.88 -23.79 8.92
N PRO A 59 12.78 -24.25 8.27
CA PRO A 59 11.58 -23.44 8.13
C PRO A 59 10.85 -23.22 9.46
N GLU A 60 10.87 -24.22 10.35
CA GLU A 60 10.29 -24.12 11.70
C GLU A 60 11.06 -23.12 12.57
N LEU A 61 12.41 -23.09 12.47
CA LEU A 61 13.23 -22.12 13.19
C LEU A 61 12.97 -20.69 12.70
N VAL A 62 12.86 -20.48 11.38
CA VAL A 62 12.50 -19.16 10.82
C VAL A 62 11.13 -18.72 11.32
N SER A 63 10.12 -19.61 11.31
CA SER A 63 8.79 -19.32 11.86
C SER A 63 8.84 -18.91 13.33
N LEU A 64 9.61 -19.64 14.15
CA LEU A 64 9.80 -19.35 15.57
C LEU A 64 10.50 -18.01 15.80
N ILE A 65 11.54 -17.70 15.01
CA ILE A 65 12.23 -16.41 15.03
C ILE A 65 11.25 -15.30 14.65
N LEU A 66 10.51 -15.42 13.55
CA LEU A 66 9.52 -14.42 13.12
C LEU A 66 8.44 -14.19 14.19
N ASN A 67 8.00 -15.25 14.87
CA ASN A 67 7.07 -15.15 16.00
C ASN A 67 7.70 -14.40 17.18
N ARG A 68 8.97 -14.65 17.49
CA ARG A 68 9.72 -13.89 18.51
C ARG A 68 9.84 -12.41 18.13
N LEU A 69 10.24 -12.09 16.89
CA LEU A 69 10.32 -10.70 16.40
C LEU A 69 8.97 -9.98 16.49
N LYS A 70 7.88 -10.70 16.18
CA LYS A 70 6.51 -10.20 16.27
C LYS A 70 6.08 -9.93 17.71
N SER A 71 6.30 -10.88 18.61
CA SER A 71 5.97 -10.73 20.04
C SER A 71 6.82 -9.68 20.75
N GLN A 72 8.04 -9.40 20.27
CA GLN A 72 8.86 -8.27 20.70
C GLN A 72 8.42 -6.91 20.13
N GLY A 73 7.41 -6.86 19.25
CA GLY A 73 6.92 -5.62 18.65
C GLY A 73 7.87 -4.98 17.63
N LEU A 74 8.85 -5.74 17.12
CA LEU A 74 9.88 -5.25 16.20
C LEU A 74 9.27 -4.81 14.86
N PHE A 75 8.32 -5.60 14.33
CA PHE A 75 7.57 -5.26 13.12
C PHE A 75 6.71 -3.99 13.29
N ASP A 76 6.12 -3.79 14.47
CA ASP A 76 5.38 -2.57 14.77
C ASP A 76 6.29 -1.35 14.85
N GLN A 77 7.50 -1.52 15.41
CA GLN A 77 8.50 -0.46 15.42
C GLN A 77 8.93 -0.11 13.99
N PHE A 78 9.21 -1.09 13.14
CA PHE A 78 9.55 -0.86 11.73
C PHE A 78 8.42 -0.15 10.98
N ARG A 79 7.17 -0.54 11.23
CA ARG A 79 6.00 0.13 10.66
C ARG A 79 5.93 1.60 11.10
N ARG A 80 6.15 1.89 12.38
CA ARG A 80 6.19 3.26 12.91
C ARG A 80 7.33 4.06 12.29
N ASP A 81 8.52 3.50 12.23
CA ASP A 81 9.71 4.17 11.70
C ASP A 81 9.54 4.50 10.22
N CYS A 82 8.95 3.60 9.42
CA CYS A 82 8.58 3.91 8.04
C CYS A 82 7.56 5.04 7.96
N LEU A 83 6.52 5.03 8.79
CA LEU A 83 5.44 6.03 8.72
C LEU A 83 5.82 7.41 9.27
N ALA A 84 6.82 7.50 10.14
CA ALA A 84 7.17 8.72 10.86
C ALA A 84 7.53 9.91 9.96
N ASP A 85 8.11 9.65 8.78
CA ASP A 85 8.60 10.69 7.86
C ASP A 85 8.07 10.59 6.43
N VAL A 86 7.14 9.68 6.12
CA VAL A 86 6.62 9.45 4.74
C VAL A 86 6.06 10.70 4.11
N ASP A 87 5.28 11.48 4.85
CA ASP A 87 4.59 12.66 4.33
C ASP A 87 5.56 13.79 3.98
N THR A 88 6.68 13.90 4.69
CA THR A 88 7.74 14.88 4.39
C THR A 88 8.61 14.51 3.20
N LYS A 89 8.55 13.25 2.72
CA LYS A 89 9.41 12.77 1.64
C LYS A 89 8.92 13.26 0.29
N PRO A 90 9.84 13.62 -0.62
CA PRO A 90 9.46 14.15 -1.92
C PRO A 90 8.65 13.13 -2.74
N ALA A 91 8.92 11.81 -2.65
CA ALA A 91 8.13 10.81 -3.37
C ALA A 91 6.63 10.85 -3.03
N TYR A 92 6.28 10.95 -1.74
CA TYR A 92 4.88 11.02 -1.31
C TYR A 92 4.22 12.31 -1.78
N GLN A 93 4.89 13.46 -1.59
CA GLN A 93 4.37 14.76 -2.00
C GLN A 93 4.13 14.83 -3.51
N ASN A 94 5.03 14.29 -4.32
CA ASN A 94 4.87 14.22 -5.77
C ASN A 94 3.67 13.35 -6.17
N LEU A 95 3.49 12.18 -5.52
CA LEU A 95 2.33 11.33 -5.79
C LEU A 95 1.03 12.04 -5.44
N ARG A 96 0.94 12.63 -4.26
CA ARG A 96 -0.22 13.39 -3.79
C ARG A 96 -0.57 14.51 -4.77
N GLN A 97 0.41 15.32 -5.15
CA GLN A 97 0.22 16.41 -6.11
C GLN A 97 -0.27 15.89 -7.47
N ARG A 98 0.31 14.79 -7.97
CA ARG A 98 -0.14 14.20 -9.24
C ARG A 98 -1.60 13.74 -9.17
N VAL A 99 -2.01 13.10 -8.07
CA VAL A 99 -3.40 12.65 -7.87
C VAL A 99 -4.35 13.85 -7.78
N ASP A 100 -3.98 14.89 -7.02
CA ASP A 100 -4.79 16.10 -6.88
C ASP A 100 -4.97 16.82 -8.23
N ASN A 101 -3.89 16.93 -9.01
CA ASN A 101 -3.92 17.50 -10.35
C ASN A 101 -4.79 16.66 -11.30
N PHE A 102 -4.68 15.34 -11.23
CA PHE A 102 -5.48 14.43 -12.04
C PHE A 102 -6.98 14.61 -11.77
N VAL A 103 -7.38 14.61 -10.49
CA VAL A 103 -8.77 14.80 -10.09
C VAL A 103 -9.27 16.18 -10.53
N SER A 104 -8.48 17.23 -10.29
CA SER A 104 -8.84 18.60 -10.68
C SER A 104 -9.07 18.73 -12.18
N ASN A 105 -8.16 18.17 -12.99
CA ASN A 105 -8.28 18.18 -14.45
C ASN A 105 -9.51 17.39 -14.91
N HIS A 106 -9.78 16.23 -14.32
CA HIS A 106 -10.94 15.41 -14.68
C HIS A 106 -12.28 16.06 -14.29
N LEU A 107 -12.31 16.76 -13.15
CA LEU A 107 -13.50 17.52 -12.75
C LEU A 107 -13.71 18.76 -13.63
N ALA A 108 -12.63 19.40 -14.09
CA ALA A 108 -12.73 20.56 -14.98
C ALA A 108 -13.33 20.22 -16.36
N THR A 109 -13.20 18.97 -16.84
CA THR A 109 -13.84 18.52 -18.08
C THR A 109 -15.32 18.16 -17.90
N HIS A 110 -15.81 18.07 -16.66
CA HIS A 110 -17.19 17.73 -16.35
C HIS A 110 -17.97 18.94 -15.86
N THR A 111 -19.01 19.32 -16.60
CA THR A 111 -19.92 20.36 -16.15
C THR A 111 -20.85 19.82 -15.06
N TRP A 112 -20.90 20.52 -13.92
CA TRP A 112 -21.84 20.20 -12.86
C TRP A 112 -23.29 20.37 -13.34
N SER A 113 -24.15 19.40 -13.01
CA SER A 113 -25.59 19.51 -13.22
C SER A 113 -26.35 18.93 -12.02
N PRO A 114 -27.57 19.40 -11.72
CA PRO A 114 -28.35 18.91 -10.59
C PRO A 114 -28.76 17.44 -10.72
N HIS A 115 -28.80 16.90 -11.94
CA HIS A 115 -29.09 15.50 -12.23
C HIS A 115 -27.83 14.65 -12.42
N LEU A 116 -26.63 15.22 -12.20
CA LEU A 116 -25.37 14.52 -12.40
C LEU A 116 -25.26 13.34 -11.43
N ASN A 117 -25.03 12.16 -11.97
CA ASN A 117 -24.77 10.98 -11.16
C ASN A 117 -23.37 11.02 -10.56
N LYS A 118 -23.27 11.61 -9.36
CA LYS A 118 -22.02 11.76 -8.61
C LYS A 118 -21.33 10.42 -8.34
N ASN A 119 -22.09 9.33 -8.20
CA ASN A 119 -21.53 8.01 -7.95
C ASN A 119 -20.80 7.45 -9.18
N GLN A 120 -21.37 7.65 -10.38
CA GLN A 120 -20.71 7.28 -11.63
C GLN A 120 -19.44 8.12 -11.85
N LEU A 121 -19.49 9.43 -11.62
CA LEU A 121 -18.32 10.30 -11.74
C LEU A 121 -17.20 9.86 -10.79
N ARG A 122 -17.52 9.61 -9.51
CA ARG A 122 -16.56 9.10 -8.52
C ARG A 122 -15.96 7.77 -8.96
N ASN A 123 -16.78 6.85 -9.48
CA ASN A 123 -16.28 5.56 -9.96
C ASN A 123 -15.37 5.74 -11.19
N ASN A 124 -15.73 6.65 -12.11
CA ASN A 124 -14.93 6.95 -13.29
C ASN A 124 -13.55 7.47 -12.88
N ILE A 125 -13.49 8.46 -11.98
CA ILE A 125 -12.24 8.99 -11.43
C ILE A 125 -11.42 7.86 -10.79
N ARG A 126 -12.02 7.04 -9.91
CA ARG A 126 -11.30 5.91 -9.28
C ARG A 126 -10.72 4.96 -10.31
N GLN A 127 -11.50 4.55 -11.31
CA GLN A 127 -11.06 3.63 -12.35
C GLN A 127 -9.95 4.24 -13.21
N GLN A 128 -10.04 5.53 -13.56
CA GLN A 128 -9.06 6.17 -14.40
C GLN A 128 -7.74 6.42 -13.66
N VAL A 129 -7.77 6.74 -12.36
CA VAL A 129 -6.58 6.80 -11.50
C VAL A 129 -5.89 5.43 -11.45
N LEU A 130 -6.64 4.35 -11.25
CA LEU A 130 -6.07 2.99 -11.23
C LEU A 130 -5.46 2.61 -12.58
N LYS A 131 -6.18 2.85 -13.68
CA LYS A 131 -5.69 2.56 -15.05
C LYS A 131 -4.48 3.38 -15.45
N SER A 132 -4.29 4.57 -14.87
CA SER A 132 -3.13 5.42 -15.19
C SER A 132 -1.79 4.86 -14.71
N GLY A 133 -1.79 3.86 -13.81
CA GLY A 133 -0.58 3.30 -13.21
C GLY A 133 0.17 4.26 -12.27
N MET A 134 -0.32 5.48 -12.07
CA MET A 134 0.39 6.49 -11.28
C MET A 134 0.54 6.10 -9.80
N LEU A 135 -0.43 5.35 -9.25
CA LEU A 135 -0.40 4.90 -7.87
C LEU A 135 0.65 3.82 -7.67
N GLU A 136 0.70 2.83 -8.56
CA GLU A 136 1.67 1.73 -8.51
C GLU A 136 3.10 2.29 -8.58
N SER A 137 3.39 3.07 -9.62
CA SER A 137 4.70 3.73 -9.77
C SER A 137 5.02 4.69 -8.60
N GLY A 138 4.02 5.39 -8.07
CA GLY A 138 4.18 6.27 -6.93
C GLY A 138 4.52 5.51 -5.65
N ILE A 139 3.86 4.38 -5.41
CA ILE A 139 4.11 3.50 -4.26
C ILE A 139 5.52 2.94 -4.32
N ASP A 140 5.97 2.42 -5.47
CA ASP A 140 7.35 1.93 -5.63
C ASP A 140 8.37 3.01 -5.31
N ARG A 141 8.13 4.25 -5.77
CA ARG A 141 9.01 5.38 -5.46
C ARG A 141 9.04 5.72 -3.98
N ILE A 142 7.90 5.61 -3.28
CA ILE A 142 7.82 5.80 -1.83
C ILE A 142 8.61 4.69 -1.12
N ILE A 143 8.43 3.43 -1.51
CA ILE A 143 9.17 2.29 -0.96
C ILE A 143 10.68 2.55 -1.08
N SER A 144 11.16 2.94 -2.25
CA SER A 144 12.59 3.17 -2.46
C SER A 144 13.18 4.34 -1.67
N GLN A 145 12.39 5.35 -1.30
CA GLN A 145 12.89 6.50 -0.54
C GLN A 145 12.70 6.38 0.97
N VAL A 146 11.71 5.59 1.40
CA VAL A 146 11.33 5.47 2.81
C VAL A 146 11.83 4.16 3.40
N VAL A 147 11.58 3.05 2.69
CA VAL A 147 11.79 1.71 3.21
C VAL A 147 13.19 1.23 2.91
N ASP A 148 13.64 1.31 1.66
CA ASP A 148 14.95 0.76 1.24
C ASP A 148 16.14 1.30 2.07
N PRO A 149 16.24 2.61 2.40
CA PRO A 149 17.32 3.11 3.24
C PRO A 149 17.28 2.55 4.67
N LYS A 150 16.09 2.22 5.19
CA LYS A 150 15.90 1.68 6.54
C LYS A 150 16.21 0.18 6.59
N ILE A 151 16.10 -0.55 5.48
CA ILE A 151 16.37 -2.00 5.44
C ILE A 151 17.77 -2.31 5.97
N ASN A 152 18.80 -1.66 5.42
CA ASN A 152 20.19 -1.98 5.77
C ASN A 152 20.64 -1.31 7.07
N HIS A 153 20.18 -0.09 7.36
CA HIS A 153 20.68 0.69 8.49
C HIS A 153 19.88 0.53 9.78
N ILE A 154 18.61 0.11 9.70
CA ILE A 154 17.72 -0.01 10.86
C ILE A 154 17.23 -1.45 11.00
N PHE A 155 16.62 -2.02 9.97
CA PHE A 155 15.93 -3.30 10.10
C PHE A 155 16.90 -4.45 10.26
N ARG A 156 17.91 -4.52 9.38
CA ARG A 156 18.90 -5.60 9.40
C ARG A 156 19.66 -5.67 10.73
N PRO A 157 20.24 -4.59 11.30
CA PRO A 157 20.90 -4.65 12.60
C PRO A 157 19.97 -5.07 13.75
N GLN A 158 18.71 -4.60 13.75
CA GLN A 158 17.76 -4.94 14.80
C GLN A 158 17.28 -6.40 14.70
N VAL A 159 17.04 -6.89 13.49
CA VAL A 159 16.72 -8.30 13.23
C VAL A 159 17.89 -9.18 13.62
N GLU A 160 19.11 -8.87 13.18
CA GLU A 160 20.31 -9.64 13.51
C GLU A 160 20.52 -9.71 15.03
N LYS A 161 20.38 -8.58 15.74
CA LYS A 161 20.46 -8.56 17.22
C LYS A 161 19.43 -9.47 17.88
N ALA A 162 18.16 -9.38 17.46
CA ALA A 162 17.08 -10.16 18.05
C ALA A 162 17.22 -11.66 17.74
N VAL A 163 17.70 -12.02 16.54
CA VAL A 163 18.04 -13.40 16.17
C VAL A 163 19.18 -13.91 17.04
N HIS A 164 20.25 -13.13 17.20
CA HIS A 164 21.41 -13.53 18.01
C HIS A 164 21.00 -13.78 19.47
N GLU A 165 20.23 -12.87 20.06
CA GLU A 165 19.69 -13.01 21.42
C GLU A 165 18.83 -14.28 21.55
N PHE A 166 17.95 -14.53 20.57
CA PHE A 166 17.12 -15.73 20.55
C PHE A 166 17.93 -17.02 20.48
N LEU A 167 18.98 -17.06 19.65
CA LEU A 167 19.85 -18.23 19.52
C LEU A 167 20.72 -18.44 20.78
N ILE A 168 21.27 -17.38 21.38
CA ILE A 168 22.02 -17.49 22.64
C ILE A 168 21.13 -18.05 23.74
N LEU A 169 19.92 -17.50 23.93
CA LEU A 169 19.00 -17.96 24.98
C LEU A 169 18.53 -19.40 24.77
N ARG A 170 18.52 -19.88 23.52
CA ARG A 170 18.06 -21.24 23.18
C ARG A 170 19.18 -22.28 23.17
N PHE A 171 20.41 -21.90 22.82
CA PHE A 171 21.52 -22.83 22.61
C PHE A 171 22.70 -22.65 23.58
N ALA A 172 22.72 -21.60 24.41
CA ALA A 172 23.74 -21.40 25.44
C ALA A 172 23.15 -21.39 26.87
N PRO A 173 22.74 -22.55 27.43
CA PRO A 173 22.46 -22.67 28.85
C PRO A 173 23.73 -22.81 29.74
N ASP A 174 24.96 -22.83 29.19
CA ASP A 174 26.18 -23.15 29.96
C ASP A 174 27.39 -22.24 29.67
N ILE A 175 27.22 -20.92 29.78
CA ILE A 175 28.35 -20.03 30.03
C ILE A 175 28.02 -19.15 31.22
N ALA A 176 27.97 -19.77 32.40
CA ALA A 176 28.13 -19.03 33.64
C ALA A 176 29.57 -18.51 33.68
N PRO A 177 29.82 -17.22 33.97
CA PRO A 177 31.17 -16.76 34.26
C PRO A 177 31.59 -17.40 35.59
N SER A 178 32.37 -18.49 35.53
CA SER A 178 33.10 -19.04 36.67
C SER A 178 34.15 -18.03 37.12
N ASN A 179 33.73 -17.01 37.84
CA ASN A 179 34.60 -16.13 38.58
C ASN A 179 34.48 -16.51 40.06
N GLN A 180 35.21 -17.56 40.47
CA GLN A 180 35.50 -17.76 41.89
C GLN A 180 36.67 -16.84 42.27
N PRO A 181 36.49 -15.84 43.14
CA PRO A 181 37.62 -15.19 43.77
C PRO A 181 38.20 -16.19 44.78
N SER A 182 39.41 -16.68 44.53
CA SER A 182 40.20 -17.44 45.48
C SER A 182 40.60 -16.54 46.65
N LEU A 183 39.74 -16.43 47.67
CA LEU A 183 40.06 -15.84 48.94
C LEU A 183 40.83 -16.84 49.82
N GLN A 184 42.09 -16.49 50.08
CA GLN A 184 42.86 -16.74 51.31
C GLN A 184 43.03 -18.17 51.82
N ASP A 185 44.28 -18.63 51.80
CA ASP A 185 44.87 -19.24 53.00
C ASP A 185 46.22 -18.58 53.28
N SER A 186 46.21 -17.71 54.29
CA SER A 186 47.39 -17.30 55.02
C SER A 186 47.59 -18.30 56.14
N ARG A 187 48.62 -19.18 56.09
CA ARG A 187 49.21 -19.74 57.31
C ARG A 187 50.50 -20.57 57.14
N HIS A 188 51.49 -20.21 57.96
CA HIS A 188 52.71 -20.94 58.40
C HIS A 188 53.86 -21.02 57.39
N GLY A 189 55.13 -20.77 57.75
CA GLY A 189 55.75 -20.54 59.05
C GLY A 189 57.24 -20.93 58.98
N PHE A 190 58.03 -20.26 59.83
CA PHE A 190 59.47 -20.41 60.13
C PHE A 190 60.48 -19.77 59.16
#